data_AF-A0AAD5Q5Y9-F1
#
_entry.id   AF-A0AAD5Q5Y9-F1
#
_cell.length_a   1.000
_cell.length_b   1.000
_cell.length_c   1.000
_cell.angle_alpha   90.00
_cell.angle_beta   90.00
_cell.angle_gamma   90.00
#
_symmetry.space_group_name_H-M   'P 1'
#
loop_
_entity.id
_entity.type
_entity.pdbx_description
1 polymer ?
#
loop_
_entity_poly.entity_id
_entity_poly.type
_entity_poly.pdbx_seq_one_letter_code
_entity_poly.pdbx_strand_id
1 'polypeptide(L)'
;MILLRRLTSRQCARPIAVSHALSGALQRRTLATPSVQHLWRSVGAVCFDVDSTVIQDEGIDMLAAHCGAGAAVKEWTTRAMNGNVKFEDALAARLDIIKPSRHDISQCLERHPPALTPGIRELISALHHQNIEVFFVSGGFRLMIEPVAEQLNVPLRNIYANTIFFDGDGEYSGFDDTELTSRDGGKAEAVAVIKKTHGHDVVAMVGDGVTDLQARPPADLFVGFGGVVARPVVQQNADWFVTDFAELTKALRC
;
A
#
# COMPACT_ATOMS: atom_id res chain seq x y z
N MET A 1 46.35 31.47 -57.23
CA MET A 1 44.91 31.75 -57.37
C MET A 1 44.23 31.62 -56.01
N ILE A 2 43.90 32.78 -55.42
CA ILE A 2 42.72 33.07 -54.56
C ILE A 2 42.60 32.22 -53.28
N LEU A 3 43.21 32.64 -52.15
CA LEU A 3 42.70 33.57 -51.13
C LEU A 3 41.42 33.11 -50.39
N LEU A 4 41.64 32.62 -49.15
CA LEU A 4 40.64 32.35 -48.12
C LEU A 4 39.81 33.59 -47.78
N ARG A 5 38.47 33.48 -47.80
CA ARG A 5 37.53 34.21 -46.93
C ARG A 5 36.26 33.40 -46.76
N ARG A 6 35.88 33.15 -45.50
CA ARG A 6 34.51 33.39 -44.97
C ARG A 6 34.50 33.22 -43.45
N LEU A 7 34.27 34.36 -42.78
CA LEU A 7 33.83 34.48 -41.39
C LEU A 7 32.41 33.89 -41.26
N THR A 8 32.05 33.36 -40.10
CA THR A 8 30.81 33.75 -39.39
C THR A 8 30.75 33.17 -37.97
N SER A 9 30.80 34.08 -37.01
CA SER A 9 30.13 34.12 -35.70
C SER A 9 29.52 32.84 -35.13
N ARG A 10 30.12 32.33 -34.04
CA ARG A 10 29.42 31.52 -33.02
C ARG A 10 28.64 32.46 -32.10
N GLN A 11 27.31 32.49 -32.21
CA GLN A 11 26.44 33.02 -31.17
C GLN A 11 26.19 31.94 -30.14
N CYS A 12 26.61 32.18 -28.89
CA CYS A 12 26.24 31.39 -27.73
C CYS A 12 24.73 31.52 -27.48
N ALA A 13 23.97 30.46 -27.72
CA ALA A 13 22.62 30.33 -27.17
C ALA A 13 22.71 30.04 -25.67
N ARG A 14 22.15 30.93 -24.84
CA ARG A 14 21.99 30.69 -23.39
C ARG A 14 20.88 29.66 -23.19
N PRO A 15 21.07 28.63 -22.34
CA PRO A 15 19.97 27.77 -21.95
C PRO A 15 18.97 28.56 -21.10
N ILE A 16 17.69 28.47 -21.46
CA ILE A 16 16.56 29.00 -20.70
C ILE A 16 16.47 28.20 -19.40
N ALA A 17 16.61 28.89 -18.26
CA ALA A 17 16.47 28.28 -16.94
C ALA A 17 15.01 27.91 -16.68
N VAL A 18 14.66 26.63 -16.86
CA VAL A 18 13.41 26.04 -16.38
C VAL A 18 13.79 25.04 -15.30
N SER A 19 13.88 25.44 -14.02
CA SER A 19 14.14 24.42 -12.97
C SER A 19 13.84 24.75 -11.51
N HIS A 20 13.45 25.96 -11.09
CA HIS A 20 13.31 26.22 -9.64
C HIS A 20 11.88 26.30 -9.07
N ALA A 21 10.85 26.49 -9.91
CA ALA A 21 9.47 26.61 -9.41
C ALA A 21 8.80 25.24 -9.11
N LEU A 22 9.12 24.19 -9.87
CA LEU A 22 8.51 22.86 -9.71
C LEU A 22 9.00 22.13 -8.44
N SER A 23 10.28 22.31 -8.06
CA SER A 23 10.86 21.65 -6.89
C SER A 23 10.21 22.11 -5.56
N GLY A 24 9.88 23.40 -5.44
CA GLY A 24 9.27 23.95 -4.23
C GLY A 24 7.80 23.55 -4.02
N ALA A 25 7.06 23.27 -5.10
CA ALA A 25 5.68 22.78 -5.01
C ALA A 25 5.61 21.29 -4.61
N LEU A 26 6.58 20.49 -5.08
CA LEU A 26 6.76 19.09 -4.69
C LEU A 26 7.25 18.95 -3.23
N GLN A 27 8.17 19.81 -2.79
CA GLN A 27 8.67 19.83 -1.40
C GLN A 27 7.66 20.36 -0.37
N ARG A 28 6.64 21.10 -0.78
CA ARG A 28 5.61 21.63 0.15
C ARG A 28 4.55 20.60 0.56
N ARG A 29 4.44 19.46 -0.13
CA ARG A 29 3.43 18.42 0.17
C ARG A 29 3.91 17.28 1.07
N THR A 30 5.21 17.22 1.39
CA THR A 30 5.76 16.26 2.36
C THR A 30 5.47 16.65 3.81
N LEU A 31 5.26 17.94 4.10
CA LEU A 31 4.87 18.39 5.44
C LEU A 31 3.34 18.51 5.53
N ALA A 32 2.72 17.73 6.43
CA ALA A 32 1.30 17.85 6.71
C ALA A 32 0.93 19.28 7.12
N THR A 33 -0.15 19.79 6.52
CA THR A 33 -0.74 21.06 6.93
C THR A 33 -1.29 20.95 8.36
N PRO A 34 -1.45 22.07 9.10
CA PRO A 34 -2.04 22.04 10.44
C PRO A 34 -3.43 21.37 10.48
N SER A 35 -4.25 21.54 9.44
CA SER A 35 -5.56 20.90 9.34
C SER A 35 -5.46 19.38 9.18
N VAL A 36 -4.51 18.90 8.39
CA VAL A 36 -4.25 17.46 8.21
C VAL A 36 -3.73 16.84 9.51
N GLN A 37 -2.81 17.51 10.21
CA GLN A 37 -2.34 17.01 11.51
C GLN A 37 -3.44 17.03 12.57
N HIS A 38 -4.33 18.02 12.56
CA HIS A 38 -5.49 18.03 13.45
C HIS A 38 -6.41 16.84 13.17
N LEU A 39 -6.69 16.57 11.88
CA LEU A 39 -7.51 15.43 11.48
C LEU A 39 -6.87 14.10 11.90
N TRP A 40 -5.57 13.93 11.68
CA TRP A 40 -4.80 12.76 12.13
C TRP A 40 -4.90 12.50 13.63
N ARG A 41 -4.93 13.54 14.47
CA ARG A 41 -5.10 13.40 15.93
C ARG A 41 -6.52 13.10 16.36
N SER A 42 -7.50 13.31 15.48
CA SER A 42 -8.92 13.10 15.76
C SER A 42 -9.45 11.75 15.25
N VAL A 43 -8.61 10.94 14.61
CA VAL A 43 -9.02 9.64 14.05
C VAL A 43 -9.50 8.71 15.17
N GLY A 44 -10.65 8.06 14.96
CA GLY A 44 -11.12 6.96 15.81
C GLY A 44 -10.57 5.60 15.37
N ALA A 45 -10.24 5.48 14.08
CA ALA A 45 -9.59 4.31 13.51
C ALA A 45 -8.61 4.63 12.40
N VAL A 46 -7.62 3.75 12.23
CA VAL A 46 -6.66 3.77 11.12
C VAL A 46 -6.69 2.43 10.40
N CYS A 47 -6.99 2.46 9.11
CA CYS A 47 -6.87 1.34 8.20
C CYS A 47 -5.49 1.40 7.53
N PHE A 48 -4.73 0.32 7.63
CA PHE A 48 -3.45 0.18 6.95
C PHE A 48 -3.56 -0.82 5.81
N ASP A 49 -2.97 -0.49 4.67
CA ASP A 49 -2.52 -1.50 3.74
C ASP A 49 -1.42 -2.36 4.37
N VAL A 50 -1.25 -3.58 3.87
CA VAL A 50 -0.25 -4.51 4.40
C VAL A 50 0.98 -4.56 3.51
N ASP A 51 0.83 -5.04 2.29
CA ASP A 51 1.93 -5.18 1.32
C ASP A 51 2.54 -3.81 1.01
N SER A 52 3.87 -3.73 0.92
CA SER A 52 4.62 -2.47 0.72
C SER A 52 4.32 -1.32 1.71
N THR A 53 3.61 -1.60 2.81
CA THR A 53 3.20 -0.60 3.82
C THR A 53 3.54 -1.08 5.24
N VAL A 54 2.72 -1.96 5.83
CA VAL A 54 3.00 -2.55 7.16
C VAL A 54 4.19 -3.51 7.08
N ILE A 55 4.32 -4.21 5.96
CA ILE A 55 5.45 -5.08 5.66
C ILE A 55 6.21 -4.56 4.43
N GLN A 56 7.47 -4.95 4.31
CA GLN A 56 8.35 -4.55 3.21
C GLN A 56 8.15 -5.39 1.95
N ASP A 57 7.52 -6.55 2.09
CA ASP A 57 7.33 -7.53 1.03
C ASP A 57 5.94 -7.43 0.39
N GLU A 58 5.79 -8.07 -0.77
CA GLU A 58 4.50 -8.32 -1.43
C GLU A 58 4.13 -9.79 -1.19
N GLY A 59 3.10 -10.04 -0.38
CA GLY A 59 2.77 -11.38 0.12
C GLY A 59 2.50 -12.41 -0.99
N ILE A 60 1.82 -12.01 -2.07
CA ILE A 60 1.54 -12.90 -3.21
C ILE A 60 2.78 -13.23 -4.03
N ASP A 61 3.70 -12.28 -4.21
CA ASP A 61 4.94 -12.50 -4.95
C ASP A 61 5.88 -13.43 -4.17
N MET A 62 5.91 -13.27 -2.84
CA MET A 62 6.64 -14.15 -1.92
C MET A 62 6.10 -15.59 -1.96
N LEU A 63 4.77 -15.76 -1.88
CA LEU A 63 4.13 -17.07 -2.00
C LEU A 63 4.35 -17.71 -3.37
N ALA A 64 4.26 -16.92 -4.44
CA ALA A 64 4.52 -17.39 -5.79
C ALA A 64 5.97 -17.85 -5.97
N ALA A 65 6.95 -17.11 -5.43
CA ALA A 65 8.35 -17.51 -5.47
C ALA A 65 8.58 -18.84 -4.73
N HIS A 66 7.95 -19.02 -3.56
CA HIS A 66 8.01 -20.27 -2.82
C HIS A 66 7.46 -21.46 -3.62
N CYS A 67 6.34 -21.27 -4.33
CA CYS A 67 5.71 -22.30 -5.15
C CYS A 67 6.38 -22.48 -6.53
N GLY A 68 7.49 -21.78 -6.82
CA GLY A 68 8.16 -21.84 -8.12
C GLY A 68 7.44 -21.11 -9.27
N ALA A 69 6.41 -20.32 -8.96
CA ALA A 69 5.56 -19.58 -9.89
C ALA A 69 5.92 -18.08 -10.03
N GLY A 70 6.94 -17.60 -9.33
CA GLY A 70 7.23 -16.17 -9.17
C GLY A 70 7.37 -15.39 -10.47
N ALA A 71 8.01 -15.95 -11.51
CA ALA A 71 8.18 -15.25 -12.79
C ALA A 71 6.84 -15.00 -13.50
N ALA A 72 5.95 -16.01 -13.53
CA ALA A 72 4.65 -15.90 -14.17
C ALA A 72 3.72 -14.94 -13.40
N VAL A 73 3.74 -15.01 -12.06
CA VAL A 73 2.93 -14.12 -11.21
C VAL A 73 3.38 -12.68 -11.33
N LYS A 74 4.70 -12.41 -11.35
CA LYS A 74 5.24 -11.05 -11.49
C LYS A 74 4.83 -10.39 -12.81
N GLU A 75 4.73 -11.16 -13.89
CA GLU A 75 4.22 -10.66 -15.16
C GLU A 75 2.76 -10.19 -15.03
N TRP A 76 1.91 -11.00 -14.39
CA TRP A 76 0.51 -10.63 -14.12
C TRP A 76 0.38 -9.43 -13.19
N THR A 77 1.16 -9.37 -12.10
CA THR A 77 1.21 -8.22 -11.19
C THR A 77 1.55 -6.94 -11.96
N THR A 78 2.54 -6.98 -12.85
CA THR A 78 2.92 -5.84 -13.69
C THR A 78 1.79 -5.41 -14.63
N ARG A 79 1.07 -6.36 -15.24
CA ARG A 79 -0.06 -6.06 -16.13
C ARG A 79 -1.23 -5.42 -15.38
N ALA A 80 -1.55 -5.91 -14.18
CA ALA A 80 -2.61 -5.37 -13.33
C ALA A 80 -2.31 -3.94 -12.91
N MET A 81 -1.08 -3.68 -12.44
CA MET A 81 -0.66 -2.34 -12.00
C MET A 81 -0.61 -1.29 -13.12
N ASN A 82 -0.45 -1.73 -14.38
CA ASN A 82 -0.52 -0.85 -15.55
C ASN A 82 -1.95 -0.56 -16.00
N GLY A 83 -2.98 -1.10 -15.33
CA GLY A 83 -4.39 -0.91 -15.67
C GLY A 83 -4.84 -1.68 -16.91
N ASN A 84 -4.07 -2.68 -17.36
CA ASN A 84 -4.39 -3.47 -18.54
C ASN A 84 -5.37 -4.62 -18.26
N VAL A 85 -5.59 -4.94 -16.98
CA VAL A 85 -6.43 -6.05 -16.50
C VAL A 85 -7.16 -5.57 -15.25
N LYS A 86 -8.42 -5.97 -15.06
CA LYS A 86 -9.16 -5.71 -13.82
C LYS A 86 -8.50 -6.40 -12.63
N PHE A 87 -8.65 -5.86 -11.42
CA PHE A 87 -8.02 -6.43 -10.24
C PHE A 87 -8.47 -7.88 -9.98
N GLU A 88 -9.77 -8.14 -10.03
CA GLU A 88 -10.35 -9.47 -9.77
C GLU A 88 -9.84 -10.53 -10.76
N ASP A 89 -9.74 -10.17 -12.04
CA ASP A 89 -9.23 -11.04 -13.10
C ASP A 89 -7.74 -11.35 -12.88
N ALA A 90 -6.96 -10.34 -12.49
CA ALA A 90 -5.54 -10.52 -12.18
C ALA A 90 -5.30 -11.32 -10.90
N LEU A 91 -6.16 -11.16 -9.88
CA LEU A 91 -6.11 -11.97 -8.66
C LEU A 91 -6.41 -13.44 -8.97
N ALA A 92 -7.51 -13.71 -9.69
CA ALA A 92 -7.89 -15.06 -10.08
C ALA A 92 -6.80 -15.74 -10.92
N ALA A 93 -6.24 -15.04 -11.92
CA ALA A 93 -5.17 -15.57 -12.75
C ALA A 93 -3.90 -15.91 -11.95
N ARG A 94 -3.50 -15.04 -11.01
CA ARG A 94 -2.33 -15.30 -10.15
C ARG A 94 -2.55 -16.51 -9.25
N LEU A 95 -3.73 -16.64 -8.64
CA LEU A 95 -4.06 -17.80 -7.81
C LEU A 95 -4.15 -19.10 -8.60
N ASP A 96 -4.70 -19.08 -9.82
CA ASP A 96 -4.73 -20.27 -10.68
C ASP A 96 -3.34 -20.69 -11.17
N ILE A 97 -2.38 -19.76 -11.22
CA ILE A 97 -0.97 -20.08 -11.51
C ILE A 97 -0.27 -20.68 -10.28
N ILE A 98 -0.50 -20.10 -9.10
CA ILE A 98 0.20 -20.51 -7.87
C ILE A 98 -0.38 -21.83 -7.34
N LYS A 99 -1.72 -21.95 -7.29
CA LYS A 99 -2.49 -23.02 -6.62
C LYS A 99 -1.90 -23.42 -5.27
N PRO A 100 -1.72 -22.47 -4.34
CA PRO A 100 -1.00 -22.73 -3.11
C PRO A 100 -1.81 -23.68 -2.21
N SER A 101 -1.20 -24.78 -1.77
CA SER A 101 -1.80 -25.59 -0.69
C SER A 101 -1.70 -24.84 0.65
N ARG A 102 -2.48 -25.29 1.64
CA ARG A 102 -2.36 -24.78 3.01
C ARG A 102 -0.97 -25.04 3.58
N HIS A 103 -0.34 -26.14 3.17
CA HIS A 103 1.00 -26.50 3.57
C HIS A 103 2.05 -25.54 2.97
N ASP A 104 1.91 -25.18 1.69
CA ASP A 104 2.81 -24.22 1.04
C ASP A 104 2.80 -22.87 1.74
N ILE A 105 1.60 -22.36 2.08
CA ILE A 105 1.45 -21.11 2.83
C ILE A 105 2.19 -21.18 4.17
N SER A 106 1.99 -22.27 4.92
CA SER A 106 2.66 -22.47 6.21
C SER A 106 4.18 -22.54 6.06
N GLN A 107 4.70 -23.32 5.11
CA GLN A 107 6.15 -23.40 4.87
C GLN A 107 6.73 -22.08 4.38
N CYS A 108 5.95 -21.33 3.60
CA CYS A 108 6.35 -20.04 3.07
C CYS A 108 6.55 -19.03 4.20
N LEU A 109 5.59 -18.93 5.11
CA LEU A 109 5.66 -18.06 6.29
C LEU A 109 6.75 -18.48 7.28
N GLU A 110 7.01 -19.78 7.44
CA GLU A 110 8.09 -20.28 8.29
C GLU A 110 9.47 -19.90 7.75
N ARG A 111 9.68 -20.03 6.43
CA ARG A 111 10.96 -19.73 5.78
C ARG A 111 11.17 -18.23 5.54
N HIS A 112 10.09 -17.49 5.32
CA HIS A 112 10.09 -16.08 4.98
C HIS A 112 9.08 -15.35 5.86
N PRO A 113 9.37 -15.19 7.17
CA PRO A 113 8.49 -14.45 8.07
C PRO A 113 8.36 -13.01 7.56
N PRO A 114 7.15 -12.41 7.62
CA PRO A 114 6.93 -11.06 7.09
C PRO A 114 7.87 -10.02 7.72
N ALA A 115 8.58 -9.27 6.89
CA ALA A 115 9.47 -8.22 7.36
C ALA A 115 8.66 -6.94 7.65
N LEU A 116 8.47 -6.62 8.94
CA LEU A 116 7.78 -5.40 9.35
C LEU A 116 8.55 -4.16 8.89
N THR A 117 7.83 -3.19 8.33
CA THR A 117 8.41 -1.90 7.95
C THR A 117 8.90 -1.15 9.20
N PRO A 118 10.12 -0.59 9.20
CA PRO A 118 10.65 0.14 10.35
C PRO A 118 9.69 1.23 10.87
N GLY A 119 9.48 1.28 12.17
CA GLY A 119 8.60 2.26 12.83
C GLY A 119 7.12 1.86 12.92
N ILE A 120 6.65 0.82 12.20
CA ILE A 120 5.22 0.44 12.22
C ILE A 120 4.79 -0.08 13.59
N ARG A 121 5.66 -0.80 14.28
CA ARG A 121 5.41 -1.35 15.61
C ARG A 121 5.20 -0.24 16.63
N GLU A 122 6.05 0.78 16.59
CA GLU A 122 5.97 1.95 17.45
C GLU A 122 4.72 2.78 17.16
N LEU A 123 4.36 2.92 15.88
CA LEU A 123 3.15 3.63 15.46
C LEU A 123 1.89 2.92 15.96
N ILE A 124 1.73 1.63 15.69
CA ILE A 124 0.56 0.86 16.13
C ILE A 124 0.47 0.82 17.65
N SER A 125 1.59 0.68 18.36
CA SER A 125 1.62 0.78 19.82
C SER A 125 1.12 2.15 20.31
N ALA A 126 1.52 3.24 19.65
CA ALA A 126 1.06 4.58 19.99
C ALA A 126 -0.44 4.78 19.72
N LEU A 127 -0.95 4.24 18.61
CA LEU A 127 -2.39 4.26 18.30
C LEU A 127 -3.20 3.50 19.36
N HIS A 128 -2.78 2.30 19.73
CA HIS A 128 -3.42 1.52 20.79
C HIS A 128 -3.41 2.25 22.15
N HIS A 129 -2.30 2.91 22.51
CA HIS A 129 -2.25 3.71 23.75
C HIS A 129 -3.22 4.89 23.75
N GLN A 130 -3.65 5.38 22.59
CA GLN A 130 -4.68 6.42 22.46
C GLN A 130 -6.09 5.85 22.26
N ASN A 131 -6.26 4.53 22.38
CA ASN A 131 -7.52 3.81 22.11
C ASN A 131 -8.04 4.02 20.68
N ILE A 132 -7.13 4.21 19.72
CA ILE A 132 -7.46 4.28 18.29
C ILE A 132 -7.46 2.85 17.74
N GLU A 133 -8.55 2.44 17.09
CA GLU A 133 -8.66 1.11 16.50
C GLU A 133 -7.79 0.98 15.24
N VAL A 134 -7.12 -0.15 15.10
CA VAL A 134 -6.26 -0.46 13.95
C VAL A 134 -6.89 -1.58 13.14
N PHE A 135 -6.93 -1.39 11.83
CA PHE A 135 -7.43 -2.37 10.85
C PHE A 135 -6.39 -2.62 9.78
N PHE A 136 -6.34 -3.84 9.27
CA PHE A 136 -5.59 -4.19 8.07
C PHE A 136 -6.56 -4.40 6.93
N VAL A 137 -6.40 -3.64 5.84
CA VAL A 137 -7.26 -3.66 4.66
C VAL A 137 -6.38 -3.89 3.44
N SER A 138 -6.31 -5.14 2.97
CA SER A 138 -5.30 -5.57 2.00
C SER A 138 -5.92 -6.39 0.87
N GLY A 139 -5.34 -6.25 -0.34
CA GLY A 139 -5.63 -7.16 -1.46
C GLY A 139 -4.91 -8.51 -1.36
N GLY A 140 -4.08 -8.70 -0.33
CA GLY A 140 -3.41 -9.95 0.00
C GLY A 140 -4.34 -10.97 0.67
N PHE A 141 -3.74 -11.99 1.29
CA PHE A 141 -4.48 -13.13 1.82
C PHE A 141 -4.51 -13.15 3.34
N ARG A 142 -5.69 -13.40 3.92
CA ARG A 142 -5.91 -13.45 5.37
C ARG A 142 -4.85 -14.30 6.09
N LEU A 143 -4.62 -15.54 5.64
CA LEU A 143 -3.64 -16.45 6.25
C LEU A 143 -2.18 -15.92 6.23
N MET A 144 -1.83 -15.08 5.26
CA MET A 144 -0.50 -14.46 5.19
C MET A 144 -0.38 -13.25 6.12
N ILE A 145 -1.51 -12.60 6.45
CA ILE A 145 -1.58 -11.37 7.25
C ILE A 145 -1.77 -11.67 8.74
N GLU A 146 -2.38 -12.81 9.10
CA GLU A 146 -2.59 -13.21 10.50
C GLU A 146 -1.30 -13.14 11.36
N PRO A 147 -0.15 -13.68 10.92
CA PRO A 147 1.10 -13.55 11.69
C PRO A 147 1.58 -12.10 11.87
N VAL A 148 1.29 -11.21 10.91
CA VAL A 148 1.61 -9.78 11.00
C VAL A 148 0.74 -9.11 12.06
N ALA A 149 -0.56 -9.43 12.07
CA ALA A 149 -1.52 -8.90 13.03
C ALA A 149 -1.18 -9.35 14.45
N GLU A 150 -0.83 -10.62 14.64
CA GLU A 150 -0.38 -11.16 15.93
C GLU A 150 0.87 -10.44 16.45
N GLN A 151 1.87 -10.24 15.59
CA GLN A 151 3.10 -9.52 15.96
C GLN A 151 2.83 -8.07 16.39
N LEU A 152 1.78 -7.45 15.87
CA LEU A 152 1.43 -6.04 16.11
C LEU A 152 0.27 -5.85 17.09
N ASN A 153 -0.24 -6.95 17.68
CA ASN A 153 -1.41 -6.98 18.57
C ASN A 153 -2.67 -6.40 17.93
N VAL A 154 -2.85 -6.59 16.62
CA VAL A 154 -4.08 -6.24 15.90
C VAL A 154 -5.02 -7.45 15.94
N PRO A 155 -6.28 -7.30 16.40
CA PRO A 155 -7.21 -8.42 16.45
C PRO A 155 -7.46 -9.03 15.06
N LEU A 156 -7.53 -10.36 14.94
CA LEU A 156 -7.74 -11.03 13.65
C LEU A 156 -9.07 -10.65 12.97
N ARG A 157 -10.08 -10.27 13.77
CA ARG A 157 -11.37 -9.74 13.27
C ARG A 157 -11.25 -8.36 12.60
N ASN A 158 -10.14 -7.64 12.84
CA ASN A 158 -9.85 -6.33 12.25
C ASN A 158 -9.05 -6.47 10.93
N ILE A 159 -8.91 -7.69 10.41
CA ILE A 159 -8.33 -7.94 9.08
C ILE A 159 -9.48 -8.02 8.07
N TYR A 160 -9.37 -7.24 6.99
CA TYR A 160 -10.17 -7.31 5.77
C TYR A 160 -9.21 -7.66 4.63
N ALA A 161 -9.30 -8.88 4.12
CA ALA A 161 -8.38 -9.44 3.14
C ALA A 161 -9.01 -10.62 2.41
N ASN A 162 -8.40 -11.07 1.32
CA ASN A 162 -8.91 -12.19 0.54
C ASN A 162 -8.75 -13.53 1.27
N THR A 163 -9.71 -14.41 1.12
CA THR A 163 -9.73 -15.74 1.74
C THR A 163 -9.54 -16.82 0.69
N ILE A 164 -8.54 -17.69 0.86
CA ILE A 164 -8.30 -18.86 0.00
C ILE A 164 -9.06 -20.06 0.56
N PHE A 165 -9.71 -20.83 -0.30
CA PHE A 165 -10.37 -22.08 0.05
C PHE A 165 -9.47 -23.28 -0.20
N PHE A 166 -9.56 -24.26 0.69
CA PHE A 166 -8.86 -25.53 0.58
C PHE A 166 -9.85 -26.69 0.62
N ASP A 167 -9.55 -27.76 -0.11
CA ASP A 167 -10.30 -29.00 -0.03
C ASP A 167 -9.95 -29.81 1.24
N GLY A 168 -10.45 -31.04 1.33
CA GLY A 168 -10.23 -31.92 2.48
C GLY A 168 -8.78 -32.35 2.68
N ASP A 169 -7.96 -32.32 1.63
CA ASP A 169 -6.55 -32.68 1.66
C ASP A 169 -5.65 -31.45 1.90
N GLY A 170 -6.24 -30.24 1.89
CA GLY A 170 -5.53 -28.98 2.09
C GLY A 170 -5.01 -28.36 0.79
N GLU A 171 -5.45 -28.86 -0.36
CA GLU A 171 -5.07 -28.34 -1.68
C GLU A 171 -5.94 -27.14 -2.08
N TYR A 172 -5.39 -26.27 -2.93
CA TYR A 172 -6.10 -25.09 -3.43
C TYR A 172 -7.41 -25.47 -4.14
N SER A 173 -8.53 -24.89 -3.68
CA SER A 173 -9.86 -25.16 -4.25
C SER A 173 -10.60 -23.90 -4.72
N GLY A 174 -9.93 -22.74 -4.69
CA GLY A 174 -10.51 -21.46 -5.07
C GLY A 174 -10.24 -20.38 -4.03
N PHE A 175 -10.95 -19.26 -4.15
CA PHE A 175 -10.95 -18.17 -3.17
C PHE A 175 -12.35 -17.59 -3.04
N ASP A 176 -12.57 -16.86 -1.96
CA ASP A 176 -13.83 -16.14 -1.73
C ASP A 176 -13.86 -14.87 -2.58
N ASP A 177 -14.61 -14.91 -3.68
CA ASP A 177 -14.81 -13.75 -4.55
C ASP A 177 -15.82 -12.74 -3.98
N THR A 178 -16.51 -13.08 -2.88
CA THR A 178 -17.44 -12.19 -2.20
C THR A 178 -16.75 -11.24 -1.21
N GLU A 179 -15.51 -11.56 -0.79
CA GLU A 179 -14.68 -10.69 0.03
C GLU A 179 -14.60 -9.28 -0.56
N LEU A 180 -14.64 -8.25 0.29
CA LEU A 180 -14.65 -6.86 -0.19
C LEU A 180 -13.39 -6.56 -1.01
N THR A 181 -12.25 -7.08 -0.56
CA THR A 181 -10.91 -6.85 -1.13
C THR A 181 -10.60 -7.68 -2.37
N SER A 182 -11.56 -8.44 -2.89
CA SER A 182 -11.38 -9.30 -4.07
C SER A 182 -11.56 -8.56 -5.40
N ARG A 183 -12.06 -7.32 -5.35
CA ARG A 183 -12.52 -6.53 -6.51
C ARG A 183 -12.01 -5.08 -6.48
N ASP A 184 -12.03 -4.43 -7.64
CA ASP A 184 -11.76 -3.00 -7.76
C ASP A 184 -12.63 -2.16 -6.80
N GLY A 185 -12.01 -1.21 -6.10
CA GLY A 185 -12.69 -0.38 -5.09
C GLY A 185 -12.94 -1.07 -3.74
N GLY A 186 -12.52 -2.34 -3.59
CA GLY A 186 -12.75 -3.14 -2.38
C GLY A 186 -12.24 -2.53 -1.08
N LYS A 187 -11.07 -1.86 -1.11
CA LYS A 187 -10.53 -1.16 0.07
C LYS A 187 -11.45 -0.02 0.51
N ALA A 188 -12.05 0.71 -0.43
CA ALA A 188 -13.00 1.78 -0.12
C ALA A 188 -14.28 1.23 0.54
N GLU A 189 -14.79 0.10 0.03
CA GLU A 189 -15.95 -0.59 0.60
C GLU A 189 -15.67 -1.11 2.01
N ALA A 190 -14.49 -1.70 2.23
CA ALA A 190 -14.05 -2.14 3.55
C ALA A 190 -13.98 -0.97 4.56
N VAL A 191 -13.39 0.17 4.16
CA VAL A 191 -13.36 1.37 5.00
C VAL A 191 -14.77 1.88 5.31
N ALA A 192 -15.71 1.87 4.35
CA ALA A 192 -17.10 2.23 4.61
C ALA A 192 -17.76 1.29 5.65
N VAL A 193 -17.54 -0.01 5.52
CA VAL A 193 -18.06 -1.02 6.47
C VAL A 193 -17.47 -0.81 7.86
N ILE A 194 -16.16 -0.60 7.98
CA ILE A 194 -15.48 -0.31 9.25
C ILE A 194 -16.07 0.95 9.88
N LYS A 195 -16.11 2.05 9.13
CA LYS A 195 -16.62 3.35 9.60
C LYS A 195 -18.05 3.23 10.15
N LYS A 196 -18.92 2.54 9.42
CA LYS A 196 -20.33 2.33 9.81
C LYS A 196 -20.48 1.38 11.00
N THR A 197 -19.78 0.25 10.99
CA THR A 197 -20.00 -0.84 11.96
C THR A 197 -19.41 -0.51 13.33
N HIS A 198 -18.27 0.19 13.35
CA HIS A 198 -17.59 0.59 14.59
C HIS A 198 -17.97 2.00 15.05
N GLY A 199 -18.75 2.75 14.25
CA GLY A 199 -19.26 4.06 14.62
C GLY A 199 -18.17 5.14 14.72
N HIS A 200 -17.15 5.07 13.86
CA HIS A 200 -16.09 6.08 13.84
C HIS A 200 -16.48 7.26 12.96
N ASP A 201 -16.38 8.48 13.48
CA ASP A 201 -16.64 9.70 12.71
C ASP A 201 -15.50 9.99 11.72
N VAL A 202 -14.26 9.75 12.16
CA VAL A 202 -13.03 10.01 11.40
C VAL A 202 -12.21 8.74 11.27
N VAL A 203 -11.97 8.29 10.04
CA VAL A 203 -11.14 7.13 9.69
C VAL A 203 -10.04 7.56 8.73
N ALA A 204 -8.80 7.17 9.03
CA ALA A 204 -7.68 7.35 8.11
C ALA A 204 -7.36 6.06 7.35
N MET A 205 -6.99 6.19 6.08
CA MET A 205 -6.35 5.12 5.30
C MET A 205 -4.86 5.44 5.14
N VAL A 206 -3.99 4.45 5.35
CA VAL A 206 -2.54 4.54 5.16
C VAL A 206 -2.10 3.45 4.20
N GLY A 207 -1.41 3.81 3.12
CA GLY A 207 -0.94 2.85 2.12
C GLY A 207 -0.05 3.46 1.04
N ASP A 208 0.65 2.64 0.27
CA ASP A 208 1.56 3.09 -0.80
C ASP A 208 0.88 3.16 -2.18
N GLY A 209 -0.26 2.49 -2.34
CA GLY A 209 -0.89 2.19 -3.61
C GLY A 209 -2.01 3.14 -4.05
N VAL A 210 -2.38 3.02 -5.33
CA VAL A 210 -3.53 3.76 -5.89
C VAL A 210 -4.85 3.26 -5.30
N THR A 211 -4.96 1.97 -5.00
CA THR A 211 -6.15 1.39 -4.36
C THR A 211 -6.41 1.97 -2.97
N ASP A 212 -5.35 2.35 -2.26
CA ASP A 212 -5.42 2.95 -0.92
C ASP A 212 -5.84 4.41 -1.01
N LEU A 213 -5.25 5.13 -1.98
CA LEU A 213 -5.68 6.49 -2.32
C LEU A 213 -7.17 6.54 -2.69
N GLN A 214 -7.66 5.55 -3.46
CA GLN A 214 -9.06 5.44 -3.86
C GLN A 214 -10.02 5.15 -2.70
N ALA A 215 -9.52 4.64 -1.57
CA ALA A 215 -10.33 4.45 -0.37
C ALA A 215 -10.70 5.76 0.34
N ARG A 216 -10.26 6.91 -0.20
CA ARG A 216 -10.62 8.24 0.26
C ARG A 216 -11.29 9.05 -0.85
N PRO A 217 -12.62 9.29 -0.78
CA PRO A 217 -13.57 8.80 0.23
C PRO A 217 -13.83 7.28 0.12
N PRO A 218 -14.32 6.59 1.18
CA PRO A 218 -14.97 7.13 2.39
C PRO A 218 -14.07 7.43 3.59
N ALA A 219 -12.77 7.08 3.54
CA ALA A 219 -11.83 7.58 4.53
C ALA A 219 -11.84 9.13 4.55
N ASP A 220 -11.66 9.72 5.72
CA ASP A 220 -11.62 11.17 5.90
C ASP A 220 -10.23 11.73 5.58
N LEU A 221 -9.21 10.90 5.79
CA LEU A 221 -7.80 11.22 5.58
C LEU A 221 -7.13 10.07 4.82
N PHE A 222 -6.35 10.40 3.79
CA PHE A 222 -5.42 9.45 3.20
C PHE A 222 -3.96 9.88 3.41
N VAL A 223 -3.19 9.00 4.04
CA VAL A 223 -1.76 9.14 4.22
C VAL A 223 -1.05 8.19 3.25
N GLY A 224 -0.41 8.76 2.24
CA GLY A 224 0.44 8.00 1.33
C GLY A 224 1.75 7.60 2.01
N PHE A 225 2.11 6.34 1.95
CA PHE A 225 3.35 5.82 2.50
C PHE A 225 4.34 5.48 1.38
N GLY A 226 5.55 6.05 1.45
CA GLY A 226 6.60 5.84 0.46
C GLY A 226 7.89 5.23 1.02
N GLY A 227 7.86 4.68 2.23
CA GLY A 227 9.06 4.15 2.89
C GLY A 227 9.58 2.83 2.30
N VAL A 228 8.75 2.10 1.58
CA VAL A 228 9.12 0.89 0.82
C VAL A 228 9.10 1.17 -0.68
N VAL A 229 7.94 1.54 -1.23
CA VAL A 229 7.77 1.93 -2.64
C VAL A 229 7.15 3.32 -2.74
N ALA A 230 7.86 4.28 -3.33
CA ALA A 230 7.32 5.61 -3.59
C ALA A 230 6.65 5.68 -4.96
N ARG A 231 5.32 5.85 -4.99
CA ARG A 231 4.55 5.98 -6.22
C ARG A 231 4.23 7.46 -6.51
N PRO A 232 4.65 8.04 -7.66
CA PRO A 232 4.43 9.46 -7.94
C PRO A 232 2.96 9.88 -7.90
N VAL A 233 2.05 9.05 -8.40
CA VAL A 233 0.60 9.33 -8.38
C VAL A 233 0.09 9.45 -6.94
N VAL A 234 0.54 8.58 -6.04
CA VAL A 234 0.13 8.59 -4.63
C VAL A 234 0.73 9.80 -3.92
N GLN A 235 2.03 10.06 -4.10
CA GLN A 235 2.71 11.22 -3.53
C GLN A 235 2.05 12.55 -3.94
N GLN A 236 1.57 12.64 -5.19
CA GLN A 236 0.95 13.86 -5.69
C GLN A 236 -0.47 14.06 -5.18
N ASN A 237 -1.19 13.00 -4.81
CA ASN A 237 -2.63 13.06 -4.51
C ASN A 237 -2.99 12.74 -3.06
N ALA A 238 -2.03 12.34 -2.22
CA ALA A 238 -2.26 12.15 -0.80
C ALA A 238 -2.49 13.47 -0.04
N ASP A 239 -3.27 13.42 1.02
CA ASP A 239 -3.42 14.56 1.95
C ASP A 239 -2.12 14.82 2.72
N TRP A 240 -1.45 13.71 3.04
CA TRP A 240 -0.13 13.68 3.64
C TRP A 240 0.67 12.55 3.00
N PHE A 241 1.91 12.81 2.63
CA PHE A 241 2.83 11.77 2.19
C PHE A 241 4.03 11.70 3.13
N VAL A 242 4.31 10.50 3.64
CA VAL A 242 5.45 10.23 4.53
C VAL A 242 6.30 9.08 4.00
N THR A 243 7.57 9.06 4.38
CA THR A 243 8.48 7.94 4.06
C THR A 243 8.96 7.22 5.31
N ASP A 244 8.60 7.71 6.49
CA ASP A 244 8.96 7.14 7.79
C ASP A 244 7.75 7.21 8.75
N PHE A 245 7.36 6.07 9.34
CA PHE A 245 6.27 6.00 10.31
C PHE A 245 6.53 6.80 11.59
N ALA A 246 7.80 7.15 11.89
CA ALA A 246 8.14 8.03 13.00
C ALA A 246 7.49 9.42 12.86
N GLU A 247 7.25 9.89 11.64
CA GLU A 247 6.56 11.16 11.38
C GLU A 247 5.11 11.13 11.88
N LEU A 248 4.39 10.04 11.58
CA LEU A 248 3.02 9.82 12.04
C LEU A 248 2.95 9.67 13.56
N THR A 249 3.88 8.89 14.12
CA THR A 249 4.00 8.67 15.57
C THR A 249 4.24 9.98 16.31
N LYS A 250 5.12 10.84 15.78
CA LYS A 250 5.40 12.17 16.35
C LYS A 250 4.17 13.07 16.29
N ALA A 251 3.44 13.06 15.18
CA ALA A 251 2.25 13.89 15.01
C ALA A 251 1.09 13.50 15.94
N LEU A 252 1.00 12.26 16.41
CA LEU A 252 0.03 11.84 17.44
C LEU A 252 0.28 12.46 18.82
N ARG A 253 1.49 12.94 19.10
CA ARG A 253 1.91 13.41 20.43
C ARG A 253 1.96 14.93 20.58
N CYS A 254 2.00 15.66 19.47
CA CYS A 254 2.22 17.11 19.43
C CYS A 254 0.91 17.89 19.43
#